data_AF-K1TNQ5-F1
#
_entry.id   AF-K1TNQ5-F1
#
_cell.length_a   1.000
_cell.length_b   1.000
_cell.length_c   1.000
_cell.angle_alpha   90.00
_cell.angle_beta   90.00
_cell.angle_gamma   90.00
#
_symmetry.space_group_name_H-M   'P 1'
#
loop_
_entity.id
_entity.type
_entity.pdbx_description
1 polymer ?
#
loop_
_entity_poly.entity_id
_entity_poly.type
_entity_poly.pdbx_seq_one_letter_code
_entity_poly.pdbx_strand_id
1 'polypeptide(L)'
;MMDGQMTARTLYLKQEIFLKKLAESEEKKIAKEIKLNTSIQCGGTDKLRVWWLSCIEKPFFIPVESVEEGLKILDLLTAYEAFQVQNGRVKVDYRIGGGLQVWSNETNEWIDYHTKTDETHYREMEDYYNQSQKDKDTSIFIKSLAEQINWEKIKEITE
;
A
#
# COMPACT_ATOMS: atom_id res chain seq x y z
N MET A 1 41.50 47.22 -19.26
CA MET A 1 40.62 46.22 -19.92
C MET A 1 41.35 44.89 -19.84
N MET A 2 40.96 43.99 -18.92
CA MET A 2 41.58 42.66 -18.80
C MET A 2 40.60 41.64 -19.32
N ASP A 3 40.93 41.06 -20.49
CA ASP A 3 40.18 40.01 -21.14
C ASP A 3 40.22 38.72 -20.31
N GLY A 4 39.04 38.26 -19.91
CA GLY A 4 38.84 37.01 -19.19
C GLY A 4 38.91 35.81 -20.13
N GLN A 5 40.10 35.30 -20.39
CA GLN A 5 40.25 33.97 -21.00
C GLN A 5 39.95 32.88 -19.96
N MET A 6 38.72 32.36 -19.97
CA MET A 6 38.41 31.11 -19.26
C MET A 6 39.23 29.97 -19.87
N THR A 7 39.99 29.26 -19.04
CA THR A 7 40.71 28.06 -19.46
C THR A 7 39.76 26.94 -19.90
N ALA A 8 40.18 26.09 -20.85
CA ALA A 8 39.37 24.97 -21.35
C ALA A 8 38.85 24.04 -20.24
N ARG A 9 39.62 23.88 -19.16
CA ARG A 9 39.23 23.12 -17.96
C ARG A 9 38.05 23.76 -17.21
N THR A 10 38.04 25.09 -17.11
CA THR A 10 36.92 25.84 -16.50
C THR A 10 35.67 25.74 -17.36
N LEU A 11 35.81 25.74 -18.69
CA LEU A 11 34.69 25.58 -19.63
C LEU A 11 34.06 24.19 -19.50
N TYR A 12 34.88 23.14 -19.44
CA TYR A 12 34.43 21.76 -19.28
C TYR A 12 33.68 21.52 -17.97
N LEU A 13 34.23 22.00 -16.84
CA LEU A 13 33.57 21.90 -15.53
C LEU A 13 32.22 22.63 -15.50
N LYS A 14 32.10 23.80 -16.16
CA LYS A 14 30.82 24.50 -16.27
C LYS A 14 29.80 23.70 -17.09
N GLN A 15 30.25 23.02 -18.14
CA GLN A 15 29.38 22.19 -18.97
C GLN A 15 28.88 20.94 -18.21
N GLU A 16 29.75 20.26 -17.46
CA GLU A 16 29.34 19.13 -16.61
C GLU A 16 28.33 19.54 -15.53
N ILE A 17 28.55 20.68 -14.86
CA ILE A 17 27.62 21.19 -13.84
C ILE A 17 26.27 21.54 -14.48
N PHE A 18 26.27 22.11 -15.68
CA PHE A 18 25.05 22.41 -16.41
C PHE A 18 24.28 21.15 -16.77
N LEU A 19 24.96 20.11 -17.29
CA LEU A 19 24.34 18.84 -17.64
C LEU A 19 23.75 18.11 -16.42
N LYS A 20 24.45 18.14 -15.27
CA LYS A 20 23.91 17.58 -14.00
C LYS A 20 22.64 18.29 -13.55
N LYS A 21 22.62 19.62 -13.60
CA LYS A 21 21.42 20.40 -13.26
C LYS A 21 20.27 20.13 -14.22
N LEU A 22 20.56 19.91 -15.50
CA LEU A 22 19.56 19.55 -16.50
C LEU A 22 18.94 18.18 -16.16
N ALA A 23 19.77 17.17 -15.88
CA ALA A 23 19.32 15.83 -15.49
C ALA A 23 18.46 15.85 -14.22
N GLU A 24 18.91 16.55 -13.17
CA GLU A 24 18.13 16.72 -11.93
C GLU A 24 16.78 17.44 -12.18
N SER A 25 16.73 18.36 -13.14
CA SER A 25 15.49 19.07 -13.49
C SER A 25 14.50 18.18 -14.24
N GLU A 26 15.00 17.32 -15.14
CA GLU A 26 14.19 16.35 -15.88
C GLU A 26 13.67 15.25 -14.96
N GLU A 27 14.51 14.73 -14.04
CA GLU A 27 14.08 13.77 -13.01
C GLU A 27 12.96 14.33 -12.13
N LYS A 28 13.07 15.60 -11.70
CA LYS A 28 12.00 16.28 -10.93
C LYS A 28 10.72 16.45 -11.74
N LYS A 29 10.83 16.71 -13.04
CA LYS A 29 9.70 16.87 -13.95
C LYS A 29 8.97 15.53 -14.14
N ILE A 30 9.73 14.45 -14.37
CA ILE A 30 9.21 13.09 -14.47
C ILE A 30 8.55 12.66 -13.16
N ALA A 31 9.17 12.91 -12.00
CA ALA A 31 8.58 12.58 -10.70
C ALA A 31 7.26 13.34 -10.44
N LYS A 32 7.18 14.61 -10.86
CA LYS A 32 5.96 15.41 -10.75
C LYS A 32 4.85 14.90 -11.69
N GLU A 33 5.21 14.49 -12.90
CA GLU A 33 4.28 13.94 -13.88
C GLU A 33 3.78 12.55 -13.48
N ILE A 34 4.65 11.68 -12.94
CA ILE A 34 4.25 10.42 -12.32
C ILE A 34 3.26 10.68 -11.18
N LYS A 35 3.58 11.58 -10.25
CA LYS A 35 2.69 11.91 -9.12
C LYS A 35 1.33 12.44 -9.59
N LEU A 36 1.33 13.27 -10.64
CA LEU A 36 0.10 13.80 -11.23
C LEU A 36 -0.71 12.69 -11.92
N ASN A 37 -0.08 11.83 -12.71
CA ASN A 37 -0.76 10.74 -13.41
C ASN A 37 -1.30 9.67 -12.46
N THR A 38 -0.59 9.35 -11.37
CA THR A 38 -1.11 8.49 -10.30
C THR A 38 -2.32 9.14 -9.62
N SER A 39 -2.31 10.47 -9.40
CA SER A 39 -3.47 11.18 -8.85
C SER A 39 -4.66 11.28 -9.81
N ILE A 40 -4.42 11.27 -11.13
CA ILE A 40 -5.44 11.31 -12.18
C ILE A 40 -6.08 9.94 -12.42
N GLN A 41 -5.33 8.83 -12.29
CA GLN A 41 -5.90 7.49 -12.38
C GLN A 41 -6.83 7.13 -11.21
N CYS A 42 -6.74 7.82 -10.07
CA CYS A 42 -7.54 7.54 -8.89
C CYS A 42 -8.52 8.64 -8.45
N GLY A 43 -8.50 9.83 -9.08
CA GLY A 43 -9.53 10.84 -8.78
C GLY A 43 -9.32 11.60 -7.47
N GLY A 44 -8.08 12.04 -7.21
CA GLY A 44 -7.79 13.16 -6.29
C GLY A 44 -7.63 12.82 -4.81
N THR A 45 -6.38 12.79 -4.34
CA THR A 45 -5.96 12.71 -2.91
C THR A 45 -6.85 11.79 -2.07
N ASP A 46 -6.89 10.54 -2.48
CA ASP A 46 -7.79 9.52 -1.99
C ASP A 46 -7.56 9.30 -0.48
N LYS A 47 -8.53 9.73 0.34
CA LYS A 47 -8.55 9.31 1.73
C LYS A 47 -8.74 7.80 1.71
N LEU A 48 -7.81 7.07 2.32
CA LEU A 48 -7.90 5.64 2.48
C LEU A 48 -8.23 5.28 3.92
N ARG A 49 -8.97 4.20 4.11
CA ARG A 49 -9.21 3.62 5.43
C ARG A 49 -9.41 2.12 5.35
N VAL A 50 -8.95 1.41 6.36
CA VAL A 50 -9.41 0.04 6.64
C VAL A 50 -10.71 0.12 7.41
N TRP A 51 -11.70 -0.69 7.05
CA TRP A 51 -12.83 -1.01 7.90
C TRP A 51 -12.67 -2.44 8.42
N TRP A 52 -12.93 -2.65 9.70
CA TRP A 52 -12.84 -3.96 10.31
C TRP A 52 -14.03 -4.23 11.21
N LEU A 53 -14.74 -5.30 10.92
CA LEU A 53 -15.77 -5.87 11.76
C LEU A 53 -15.12 -6.95 12.63
N SER A 54 -14.93 -6.64 13.91
CA SER A 54 -14.59 -7.66 14.91
C SER A 54 -15.87 -8.35 15.37
N CYS A 55 -15.79 -9.31 16.29
CA CYS A 55 -16.96 -9.96 16.92
C CYS A 55 -17.88 -8.99 17.71
N ILE A 56 -17.66 -7.68 17.61
CA ILE A 56 -18.46 -6.58 18.15
C ILE A 56 -19.24 -5.97 16.97
N GLU A 57 -20.55 -5.78 17.13
CA GLU A 57 -21.54 -5.50 16.06
C GLU A 57 -21.31 -4.23 15.19
N LYS A 58 -20.23 -3.47 15.39
CA LYS A 58 -19.94 -2.25 14.61
C LYS A 58 -18.53 -2.27 14.05
N PRO A 59 -18.35 -1.93 12.76
CA PRO A 59 -17.01 -1.80 12.20
C PRO A 59 -16.30 -0.60 12.84
N PHE A 60 -15.01 -0.75 13.09
CA PHE A 60 -14.12 0.38 13.36
C PHE A 60 -13.31 0.70 12.11
N PHE A 61 -12.85 1.95 12.04
CA PHE A 61 -12.18 2.48 10.85
C PHE A 61 -10.79 2.97 11.21
N ILE A 62 -9.78 2.54 10.45
CA ILE A 62 -8.39 2.97 10.61
C ILE A 62 -7.99 3.77 9.36
N PRO A 63 -7.70 5.08 9.46
CA PRO A 63 -7.18 5.83 8.33
C PRO A 63 -5.78 5.31 7.97
N VAL A 64 -5.49 5.23 6.68
CA VAL A 64 -4.18 4.81 6.16
C VAL A 64 -3.70 5.75 5.06
N GLU A 65 -2.40 5.85 4.88
CA GLU A 65 -1.76 6.72 3.90
C GLU A 65 -1.52 6.01 2.56
N SER A 66 -1.49 4.68 2.56
CA SER A 66 -1.32 3.90 1.34
C SER A 66 -2.08 2.57 1.35
N VAL A 67 -2.19 1.97 0.16
CA VAL A 67 -2.78 0.64 -0.02
C VAL A 67 -1.95 -0.42 0.69
N GLU A 68 -0.62 -0.32 0.62
CA GLU A 68 0.32 -1.23 1.28
C GLU A 68 0.19 -1.19 2.80
N GLU A 69 0.03 0.01 3.38
CA GLU A 69 -0.25 0.16 4.81
C GLU A 69 -1.60 -0.47 5.17
N GLY A 70 -2.64 -0.20 4.38
CA GLY A 70 -3.97 -0.80 4.57
C GLY A 70 -3.94 -2.33 4.57
N LEU A 71 -3.18 -2.93 3.66
CA LEU A 71 -3.04 -4.38 3.56
C LEU A 71 -2.25 -4.97 4.74
N LYS A 72 -1.18 -4.31 5.18
CA LYS A 72 -0.45 -4.70 6.42
C LYS A 72 -1.37 -4.69 7.65
N ILE A 73 -2.25 -3.71 7.75
CA ILE A 73 -3.23 -3.63 8.85
C ILE A 73 -4.26 -4.75 8.74
N LEU A 74 -4.76 -5.05 7.54
CA LEU A 74 -5.69 -6.17 7.31
C LEU A 74 -5.06 -7.52 7.68
N ASP A 75 -3.81 -7.75 7.29
CA ASP A 75 -3.06 -8.97 7.66
C ASP A 75 -2.85 -9.05 9.18
N LEU A 76 -2.48 -7.93 9.82
CA LEU A 76 -2.31 -7.85 11.26
C LEU A 76 -3.60 -8.19 12.02
N LEU A 77 -4.73 -7.60 11.60
CA LEU A 77 -6.02 -7.83 12.24
C LEU A 77 -6.52 -9.26 12.02
N THR A 78 -6.29 -9.82 10.83
CA THR A 78 -6.57 -11.23 10.52
C THR A 78 -5.75 -12.16 11.42
N ALA A 79 -4.45 -11.92 11.53
CA ALA A 79 -3.57 -12.70 12.39
C ALA A 79 -3.97 -12.58 13.88
N TYR A 80 -4.36 -11.38 14.32
CA TYR A 80 -4.82 -11.16 15.69
C TYR A 80 -6.13 -11.92 15.99
N GLU A 81 -7.12 -11.87 15.11
CA GLU A 81 -8.36 -12.65 15.29
C GLU A 81 -8.09 -14.16 15.26
N ALA A 82 -7.24 -14.64 14.36
CA ALA A 82 -6.79 -16.04 14.36
C ALA A 82 -6.11 -16.40 15.68
N PHE A 83 -5.25 -15.52 16.22
CA PHE A 83 -4.61 -15.72 17.52
C PHE A 83 -5.65 -15.83 18.66
N GLN A 84 -6.72 -15.06 18.60
CA GLN A 84 -7.80 -15.10 19.57
C GLN A 84 -8.62 -16.39 19.46
N VAL A 85 -8.89 -16.86 18.24
CA VAL A 85 -9.59 -18.13 17.98
C VAL A 85 -8.79 -19.32 18.50
N GLN A 86 -7.50 -19.43 18.16
CA GLN A 86 -6.67 -20.56 18.63
C GLN A 86 -6.57 -20.61 20.17
N ASN A 87 -6.74 -19.47 20.85
CA ASN A 87 -6.72 -19.38 22.31
C ASN A 87 -8.13 -19.45 22.93
N GLY A 88 -9.17 -19.73 22.14
CA GLY A 88 -10.55 -19.87 22.59
C GLY A 88 -11.16 -18.57 23.15
N ARG A 89 -10.61 -17.40 22.78
CA ARG A 89 -11.10 -16.09 23.23
C ARG A 89 -12.24 -15.56 22.37
N VAL A 90 -12.26 -15.95 21.10
CA VAL A 90 -13.28 -15.56 20.12
C VAL A 90 -13.75 -16.85 19.43
N LYS A 91 -15.06 -16.97 19.20
CA LYS A 91 -15.62 -18.04 18.37
C LYS A 91 -15.50 -17.64 16.92
N VAL A 92 -15.20 -18.61 16.05
CA VAL A 92 -15.26 -18.39 14.61
C VAL A 92 -16.70 -18.03 14.25
N ASP A 93 -16.90 -16.79 13.82
CA ASP A 93 -18.16 -16.26 13.33
C ASP A 93 -17.89 -15.63 11.95
N TYR A 94 -18.80 -15.83 11.01
CA TYR A 94 -18.73 -15.30 9.64
C TYR A 94 -18.75 -13.77 9.57
N ARG A 95 -18.91 -13.11 10.73
CA ARG A 95 -18.96 -11.65 10.88
C ARG A 95 -17.60 -11.02 11.11
N ILE A 96 -16.55 -11.80 11.34
CA ILE A 96 -15.20 -11.26 11.54
C ILE A 96 -14.54 -11.05 10.19
N GLY A 97 -14.18 -9.81 9.86
CA GLY A 97 -13.51 -9.50 8.60
C GLY A 97 -13.41 -8.00 8.34
N GLY A 98 -12.72 -7.63 7.27
CA GLY A 98 -12.55 -6.23 6.92
C GLY A 98 -12.08 -6.03 5.49
N GLY A 99 -11.95 -4.77 5.11
CA GLY A 99 -11.52 -4.37 3.78
C GLY A 99 -10.89 -2.98 3.76
N LEU A 100 -10.29 -2.64 2.63
CA LEU A 100 -9.77 -1.31 2.35
C LEU A 100 -10.85 -0.50 1.62
N GLN A 101 -11.01 0.76 1.98
CA GLN A 101 -11.94 1.71 1.37
C GLN A 101 -11.23 2.97 0.93
N VAL A 102 -11.73 3.55 -0.16
CA VAL A 102 -11.33 4.84 -0.70
C VAL A 102 -12.50 5.82 -0.67
N TRP A 103 -12.23 7.07 -0.34
CA TRP A 103 -13.22 8.13 -0.43
C TRP A 103 -13.42 8.59 -1.88
N SER A 104 -14.63 8.44 -2.40
CA SER A 104 -15.01 8.99 -3.70
C SER A 104 -15.55 10.41 -3.55
N ASN A 105 -14.84 11.37 -4.14
CA ASN A 105 -15.32 12.76 -4.21
C ASN A 105 -16.53 12.91 -5.14
N GLU A 106 -16.75 11.98 -6.08
CA GLU A 106 -17.87 12.01 -7.02
C GLU A 106 -19.19 11.65 -6.33
N THR A 107 -19.17 10.59 -5.53
CA THR A 107 -20.37 10.10 -4.82
C THR A 107 -20.47 10.62 -3.39
N ASN A 108 -19.40 11.23 -2.85
CA ASN A 108 -19.27 11.59 -1.44
C ASN A 108 -19.49 10.40 -0.50
N GLU A 109 -18.98 9.23 -0.90
CA GLU A 109 -19.12 7.97 -0.18
C GLU A 109 -17.80 7.22 -0.10
N TRP A 110 -17.70 6.34 0.90
CA TRP A 110 -16.62 5.38 0.99
C TRP A 110 -16.95 4.17 0.13
N ILE A 111 -16.06 3.83 -0.79
CA ILE A 111 -16.22 2.72 -1.71
C ILE A 111 -15.13 1.69 -1.41
N ASP A 112 -15.48 0.41 -1.42
CA ASP A 112 -14.50 -0.65 -1.25
C ASP A 112 -13.44 -0.58 -2.36
N TYR A 113 -12.19 -0.65 -1.94
CA TYR A 113 -11.04 -0.56 -2.81
C TYR A 113 -10.88 -1.89 -3.54
N HIS A 114 -11.06 -1.85 -4.86
CA HIS A 114 -10.82 -2.98 -5.75
C HIS A 114 -9.79 -2.56 -6.80
N THR A 115 -8.68 -3.29 -6.94
CA THR A 115 -7.79 -3.12 -8.09
C THR A 115 -8.49 -3.63 -9.34
N LYS A 116 -8.90 -2.71 -10.21
CA LYS A 116 -9.53 -3.03 -11.50
C LYS A 116 -8.47 -3.65 -12.43
N THR A 117 -8.55 -4.94 -12.68
CA THR A 117 -7.98 -5.58 -13.87
C THR A 117 -9.11 -6.26 -14.62
N ASP A 118 -9.46 -5.67 -15.77
CA ASP A 118 -10.30 -6.20 -16.85
C ASP A 118 -11.48 -7.09 -16.42
N GLU A 119 -12.60 -6.42 -16.11
CA GLU A 119 -14.03 -6.82 -16.14
C GLU A 119 -14.50 -8.21 -15.62
N THR A 120 -13.62 -9.14 -15.23
CA THR A 120 -13.98 -10.51 -14.82
C THR A 120 -13.07 -11.13 -13.77
N HIS A 121 -12.08 -10.39 -13.25
CA HIS A 121 -11.24 -10.83 -12.14
C HIS A 121 -11.25 -9.78 -11.04
N TYR A 122 -11.98 -10.05 -9.96
CA TYR A 122 -11.64 -9.46 -8.68
C TYR A 122 -10.21 -9.90 -8.39
N ARG A 123 -9.26 -8.97 -8.27
CA ARG A 123 -7.97 -9.32 -7.64
C ARG A 123 -8.28 -9.68 -6.21
N GLU A 124 -8.49 -10.96 -5.95
CA GLU A 124 -8.50 -11.53 -4.62
C GLU A 124 -7.16 -11.19 -3.96
N MET A 125 -7.10 -11.17 -2.62
CA MET A 125 -5.89 -10.88 -1.83
C MET A 125 -4.63 -11.64 -2.31
N GLU A 126 -4.80 -12.70 -3.08
CA GLU A 126 -3.78 -13.53 -3.72
C GLU A 126 -2.85 -12.76 -4.69
N ASP A 127 -3.35 -11.76 -5.43
CA ASP A 127 -2.50 -10.94 -6.32
C ASP A 127 -1.61 -9.96 -5.55
N TYR A 128 -2.10 -9.45 -4.41
CA TYR A 128 -1.25 -8.72 -3.47
C TYR A 128 -0.25 -9.66 -2.81
N TYR A 129 -0.64 -10.87 -2.40
CA TYR A 129 0.30 -11.86 -1.87
C TYR A 129 1.44 -12.11 -2.86
N ASN A 130 1.12 -12.29 -4.15
CA ASN A 130 2.12 -12.47 -5.22
C ASN A 130 3.01 -11.24 -5.47
N GLN A 131 2.52 -10.01 -5.25
CA GLN A 131 3.32 -8.78 -5.31
C GLN A 131 4.09 -8.48 -4.01
N SER A 132 3.56 -8.84 -2.86
CA SER A 132 4.20 -8.73 -1.54
C SER A 132 5.43 -9.63 -1.45
N GLN A 133 5.49 -10.72 -2.24
CA GLN A 133 6.71 -11.51 -2.42
C GLN A 133 7.83 -10.74 -3.14
N LYS A 134 7.55 -9.60 -3.79
CA LYS A 134 8.57 -8.71 -4.38
C LYS A 134 9.13 -7.71 -3.38
N ASP A 135 8.39 -7.37 -2.33
CA ASP A 135 8.86 -6.53 -1.22
C ASP A 135 9.27 -7.41 -0.03
N LYS A 136 10.58 -7.57 0.13
CA LYS A 136 11.18 -8.46 1.13
C LYS A 136 10.70 -8.15 2.55
N ASP A 137 10.49 -6.87 2.87
CA ASP A 137 10.13 -6.45 4.22
C ASP A 137 8.68 -6.77 4.56
N THR A 138 7.77 -6.57 3.60
CA THR A 138 6.35 -6.95 3.74
C THR A 138 6.19 -8.47 3.83
N SER A 139 6.90 -9.23 3.00
CA SER A 139 6.90 -10.70 3.06
C SER A 139 7.42 -11.22 4.42
N ILE A 140 8.51 -10.65 4.95
CA ILE A 140 9.03 -10.99 6.28
C ILE A 140 7.99 -10.68 7.36
N PHE A 141 7.35 -9.51 7.30
CA PHE A 141 6.33 -9.12 8.27
C PHE A 141 5.15 -10.11 8.30
N ILE A 142 4.54 -10.38 7.14
CA ILE A 142 3.39 -11.29 7.04
C ILE A 142 3.78 -12.69 7.50
N LYS A 143 4.96 -13.18 7.09
CA LYS A 143 5.46 -14.49 7.52
C LYS A 143 5.63 -14.55 9.04
N SER A 144 6.18 -13.49 9.65
CA SER A 144 6.37 -13.43 11.11
C SER A 144 5.04 -13.43 11.89
N LEU A 145 3.97 -12.90 11.31
CA LEU A 145 2.63 -12.99 11.88
C LEU A 145 2.07 -14.41 11.75
N ALA A 146 2.16 -15.00 10.56
CA ALA A 146 1.62 -16.33 10.26
C ALA A 146 2.29 -17.43 11.10
N GLU A 147 3.58 -17.30 11.42
CA GLU A 147 4.33 -18.26 12.27
C GLU A 147 3.83 -18.29 13.73
N GLN A 148 3.11 -17.26 14.19
CA GLN A 148 2.54 -17.21 15.54
C GLN A 148 1.20 -17.94 15.67
N ILE A 149 0.63 -18.40 14.54
CA ILE A 149 -0.68 -19.01 14.45
C ILE A 149 -0.54 -20.52 14.21
N ASN A 150 -1.18 -21.32 15.07
CA ASN A 150 -1.32 -22.75 14.84
C ASN A 150 -2.48 -23.00 13.88
N TRP A 151 -2.18 -23.01 12.58
CA TRP A 151 -3.17 -23.21 11.52
C TRP A 151 -3.85 -24.58 11.56
N GLU A 152 -3.18 -25.63 12.03
CA GLU A 152 -3.80 -26.95 12.23
C GLU A 152 -4.88 -26.89 13.29
N LYS A 153 -4.60 -26.24 14.42
CA LYS A 153 -5.58 -26.03 15.49
C LYS A 153 -6.74 -25.14 15.05
N ILE A 154 -6.48 -24.11 14.25
CA ILE A 154 -7.56 -23.29 13.67
C ILE A 154 -8.45 -24.16 12.78
N LYS A 155 -7.86 -24.99 11.92
CA LYS A 155 -8.58 -25.91 11.04
C LYS A 155 -9.49 -26.84 11.83
N GLU A 156 -9.00 -27.44 12.93
CA GLU A 156 -9.79 -28.28 13.85
C GLU A 156 -10.94 -27.53 14.55
N ILE A 157 -10.84 -26.22 14.74
CA ILE A 157 -11.90 -25.39 15.34
C ILE A 157 -12.96 -25.03 14.30
N THR A 158 -12.58 -24.89 13.04
CA THR A 158 -13.43 -24.41 11.94
C THR A 158 -14.14 -25.52 11.17
N GLU A 159 -13.59 -26.73 11.17
CA GLU A 159 -14.11 -27.94 10.48
C GLU A 159 -14.84 -28.89 11.45
#